data_AF-A0A943NAR5-F1
#
_entry.id   AF-A0A943NAR5-F1
#
_cell.length_a   1.000
_cell.length_b   1.000
_cell.length_c   1.000
_cell.angle_alpha   90.00
_cell.angle_beta   90.00
_cell.angle_gamma   90.00
#
_symmetry.space_group_name_H-M   'P 1'
#
loop_
_entity.id
_entity.type
_entity.pdbx_description
1 polymer ?
#
loop_
_entity_poly.entity_id
_entity_poly.type
_entity_poly.pdbx_seq_one_letter_code
_entity_poly.pdbx_strand_id
1 'polypeptide(L)'
;MFFRFDPARLITKCLLCGFAAITVIVCIGALFPNKGDAAPQSSNALPTKKAEQPMPGENDGIQTVSTDRRITALKSTKVEWKLRFDGCGHYITLKSQGDIEGMNKEEAKAAYSDYSAELFTSAYVSLVKDSGGCCPEHYVMLSGEDGDTLEVYKRNTQTLENEHITSIDISPDRFAEDIAALQAGGLLFNSLQEINEYIESAE
;
A
#
# COMPACT_ATOMS: atom_id res chain seq x y z
N MET A 1 -30.54 29.50 7.77
CA MET A 1 -30.28 29.90 6.37
C MET A 1 -29.75 28.67 5.67
N PHE A 2 -30.54 28.08 4.77
CA PHE A 2 -30.18 26.84 4.07
C PHE A 2 -29.22 27.17 2.93
N PHE A 3 -28.03 26.57 2.91
CA PHE A 3 -27.14 26.65 1.76
C PHE A 3 -27.17 25.34 0.96
N ARG A 4 -27.44 25.52 -0.33
CA ARG A 4 -27.61 24.49 -1.34
C ARG A 4 -26.23 24.04 -1.82
N PHE A 5 -26.01 22.73 -1.85
CA PHE A 5 -24.85 22.13 -2.52
C PHE A 5 -25.00 22.24 -4.04
N ASP A 6 -23.96 22.74 -4.71
CA ASP A 6 -23.84 22.76 -6.17
C ASP A 6 -22.81 21.69 -6.62
N PRO A 7 -23.24 20.59 -7.24
CA PRO A 7 -22.36 19.46 -7.60
C PRO A 7 -21.47 19.72 -8.83
N ALA A 8 -21.56 20.88 -9.48
CA ALA A 8 -20.86 21.15 -10.74
C ALA A 8 -19.35 21.46 -10.60
N ARG A 9 -18.80 21.65 -9.38
CA ARG A 9 -17.38 22.00 -9.19
C ARG A 9 -16.42 20.82 -9.00
N LEU A 10 -16.90 19.59 -8.92
CA LEU A 10 -16.04 18.44 -8.60
C LEU A 10 -15.38 17.78 -9.83
N ILE A 11 -15.84 18.06 -11.05
CA ILE A 11 -15.42 17.29 -12.24
C ILE A 11 -14.16 17.86 -12.91
N THR A 12 -13.73 19.08 -12.59
CA THR A 12 -12.63 19.74 -13.32
C THR A 12 -11.22 19.45 -12.76
N LYS A 13 -11.09 18.78 -11.60
CA LYS A 13 -9.77 18.59 -10.94
C LYS A 13 -9.08 17.23 -11.18
N CYS A 14 -9.66 16.32 -11.96
CA CYS A 14 -9.11 14.96 -12.15
C CYS A 14 -8.18 14.78 -13.37
N LEU A 15 -7.81 15.83 -14.12
CA LEU A 15 -7.16 15.66 -15.44
C LEU A 15 -5.72 16.14 -15.58
N LEU A 16 -5.00 16.52 -14.51
CA LEU A 16 -3.67 17.16 -14.65
C LEU A 16 -2.48 16.45 -14.00
N CYS A 17 -2.63 15.31 -13.33
CA CYS A 17 -1.50 14.63 -12.66
C CYS A 17 -1.03 13.35 -13.37
N GLY A 18 -1.20 13.26 -14.69
CA GLY A 18 -1.11 11.99 -15.42
C GLY A 18 -0.05 11.88 -16.53
N PHE A 19 1.01 12.69 -16.59
CA PHE A 19 2.05 12.50 -17.60
C PHE A 19 3.43 13.00 -17.16
N ALA A 20 4.23 12.15 -16.49
CA ALA A 20 5.69 12.29 -16.46
C ALA A 20 6.36 11.00 -15.93
N ALA A 21 6.52 9.97 -16.79
CA ALA A 21 7.62 8.99 -16.69
C ALA A 21 7.54 7.99 -17.87
N ILE A 22 7.85 8.45 -19.08
CA ILE A 22 8.26 7.55 -20.17
C ILE A 22 9.58 8.08 -20.72
N THR A 23 10.51 7.15 -20.97
CA THR A 23 11.80 7.22 -21.67
C THR A 23 13.06 7.24 -20.80
N VAL A 24 13.69 6.06 -20.61
CA VAL A 24 15.03 5.72 -21.15
C VAL A 24 15.16 4.18 -21.18
N ILE A 25 14.97 3.57 -22.35
CA ILE A 25 15.47 2.22 -22.68
C ILE A 25 16.28 2.38 -23.96
N VAL A 26 17.61 2.43 -23.86
CA VAL A 26 18.51 2.27 -25.01
C VAL A 26 19.84 1.65 -24.55
N CYS A 27 20.05 0.41 -25.01
CA CYS A 27 21.31 -0.23 -25.42
C CYS A 27 22.47 -0.39 -24.41
N ILE A 28 22.58 -1.60 -23.84
CA ILE A 28 23.87 -2.32 -23.84
C ILE A 28 23.61 -3.78 -24.25
N GLY A 29 23.65 -4.01 -25.55
CA GLY A 29 23.64 -5.32 -26.18
C GLY A 29 24.67 -5.33 -27.30
N ALA A 30 25.94 -5.48 -26.95
CA ALA A 30 27.02 -5.84 -27.88
C ALA A 30 28.29 -6.14 -27.06
N LEU A 31 29.13 -7.00 -27.61
CA LEU A 31 30.43 -7.45 -27.12
C LEU A 31 30.45 -8.76 -26.33
N PHE A 32 29.99 -9.86 -26.93
CA PHE A 32 30.83 -11.06 -26.98
C PHE A 32 30.69 -11.75 -28.35
N PRO A 33 31.80 -12.06 -29.05
CA PRO A 33 31.77 -12.55 -30.42
C PRO A 33 31.43 -14.04 -30.48
N ASN A 34 30.51 -14.36 -31.39
CA ASN A 34 30.21 -15.71 -31.85
C ASN A 34 31.31 -16.13 -32.85
N LYS A 35 31.99 -17.25 -32.59
CA LYS A 35 32.89 -17.89 -33.56
C LYS A 35 32.61 -19.38 -33.53
N GLY A 36 32.13 -19.88 -34.66
CA GLY A 36 31.72 -21.27 -34.87
C GLY A 36 32.86 -22.25 -35.12
N ASP A 37 32.43 -23.51 -35.13
CA ASP A 37 32.95 -24.71 -35.78
C ASP A 37 34.35 -25.23 -35.44
N ALA A 38 34.39 -26.36 -34.72
CA ALA A 38 35.03 -27.60 -35.18
C ALA A 38 34.92 -28.70 -34.10
N ALA A 39 34.32 -29.84 -34.44
CA ALA A 39 34.60 -31.11 -33.78
C ALA A 39 36.01 -31.60 -34.15
N PRO A 40 36.65 -32.45 -33.32
CA PRO A 40 36.65 -33.85 -33.72
C PRO A 40 36.44 -34.86 -32.58
N GLN A 41 36.06 -36.06 -33.00
CA GLN A 41 35.80 -37.27 -32.23
C GLN A 41 37.05 -37.85 -31.56
N SER A 42 36.88 -38.52 -30.42
CA SER A 42 37.69 -39.66 -29.97
C SER A 42 36.97 -40.33 -28.79
N SER A 43 36.20 -41.40 -29.04
CA SER A 43 36.60 -42.79 -28.75
C SER A 43 36.98 -43.04 -27.29
N ASN A 44 36.11 -43.71 -26.54
CA ASN A 44 36.38 -45.08 -26.10
C ASN A 44 35.08 -45.79 -25.66
N ALA A 45 34.88 -46.96 -26.27
CA ALA A 45 33.80 -47.89 -26.00
C ALA A 45 34.11 -48.76 -24.77
N LEU A 46 33.06 -48.99 -23.97
CA LEU A 46 32.56 -50.25 -23.37
C LEU A 46 33.54 -51.26 -22.70
N PRO A 47 33.05 -52.03 -21.70
CA PRO A 47 32.40 -53.27 -22.10
C PRO A 47 31.03 -53.56 -21.47
N THR A 48 30.25 -54.18 -22.34
CA THR A 48 28.93 -54.80 -22.26
C THR A 48 28.78 -55.80 -21.12
N LYS A 49 27.57 -55.86 -20.54
CA LYS A 49 26.87 -57.14 -20.43
C LYS A 49 25.35 -56.93 -20.53
N LYS A 50 24.80 -57.42 -21.64
CA LYS A 50 23.37 -57.55 -21.94
C LYS A 50 22.83 -58.81 -21.27
N ALA A 51 21.66 -58.71 -20.65
CA ALA A 51 20.67 -59.78 -20.62
C ALA A 51 19.29 -59.16 -20.36
N GLU A 52 18.40 -59.36 -21.31
CA GLU A 52 17.01 -58.93 -21.30
C GLU A 52 16.15 -60.13 -20.90
N GLN A 53 15.12 -59.94 -20.08
CA GLN A 53 13.73 -60.30 -20.38
C GLN A 53 12.76 -60.03 -19.19
N PRO A 54 11.45 -59.87 -19.47
CA PRO A 54 10.52 -59.03 -18.70
C PRO A 54 9.61 -59.83 -17.76
N MET A 55 9.11 -59.21 -16.69
CA MET A 55 7.91 -59.67 -15.97
C MET A 55 7.17 -58.48 -15.33
N PRO A 56 5.84 -58.60 -15.15
CA PRO A 56 4.88 -57.51 -15.03
C PRO A 56 4.71 -57.04 -13.58
N GLY A 57 4.38 -55.78 -13.41
CA GLY A 57 4.16 -55.19 -12.09
C GLY A 57 3.32 -53.93 -12.20
N GLU A 58 2.01 -54.15 -12.13
CA GLU A 58 1.00 -53.22 -11.65
C GLU A 58 1.58 -52.22 -10.62
N ASN A 59 1.65 -50.94 -10.97
CA ASN A 59 1.53 -49.89 -9.97
C ASN A 59 0.59 -48.79 -10.49
N ASP A 60 -0.60 -48.85 -9.89
CA ASP A 60 -1.42 -47.73 -9.47
C ASP A 60 -0.92 -46.36 -9.96
N GLY A 61 -1.72 -45.75 -10.84
CA GLY A 61 -1.48 -44.41 -11.30
C GLY A 61 -1.37 -43.50 -10.09
N ILE A 62 -0.14 -43.09 -9.76
CA ILE A 62 0.10 -41.97 -8.87
C ILE A 62 -0.50 -40.77 -9.60
N GLN A 63 -1.78 -40.51 -9.31
CA GLN A 63 -2.33 -39.19 -9.45
C GLN A 63 -1.45 -38.31 -8.57
N THR A 64 -0.54 -37.58 -9.20
CA THR A 64 0.08 -36.43 -8.58
C THR A 64 -1.06 -35.46 -8.25
N VAL A 65 -1.60 -35.59 -7.04
CA VAL A 65 -2.53 -34.61 -6.46
C VAL A 65 -1.75 -33.31 -6.44
N SER A 66 -2.16 -32.35 -7.26
CA SER A 66 -1.59 -31.02 -7.26
C SER A 66 -1.72 -30.46 -5.84
N THR A 67 -0.60 -30.32 -5.13
CA THR A 67 -0.56 -29.67 -3.80
C THR A 67 -0.61 -28.15 -3.94
N ASP A 68 -1.47 -27.64 -4.82
CA ASP A 68 -1.82 -26.22 -4.85
C ASP A 68 -2.84 -25.96 -3.74
N ARG A 69 -2.40 -26.09 -2.48
CA ARG A 69 -3.21 -25.72 -1.32
C ARG A 69 -3.29 -24.21 -1.27
N ARG A 70 -4.27 -23.66 -1.98
CA ARG A 70 -4.67 -22.26 -1.81
C ARG A 70 -5.03 -22.04 -0.35
N ILE A 71 -4.35 -21.09 0.28
CA ILE A 71 -4.66 -20.67 1.64
C ILE A 71 -6.00 -19.94 1.59
N THR A 72 -6.97 -20.47 2.32
CA THR A 72 -8.28 -19.84 2.51
C THR A 72 -8.46 -19.47 3.98
N ALA A 73 -9.25 -18.44 4.23
CA ALA A 73 -9.71 -18.14 5.58
C ALA A 73 -10.66 -19.24 6.05
N LEU A 74 -10.41 -19.76 7.25
CA LEU A 74 -11.23 -20.74 7.94
C LEU A 74 -12.18 -20.03 8.90
N LYS A 75 -13.20 -20.73 9.38
CA LYS A 75 -14.06 -20.26 10.46
C LYS A 75 -13.31 -19.83 11.73
N SER A 76 -12.16 -20.47 11.99
CA SER A 76 -11.29 -20.17 13.12
C SER A 76 -10.28 -19.05 12.85
N THR A 77 -10.20 -18.55 11.61
CA THR A 77 -9.28 -17.47 11.26
C THR A 77 -9.69 -16.20 11.98
N LYS A 78 -8.76 -15.58 12.69
CA LYS A 78 -8.96 -14.24 13.25
C LYS A 78 -8.85 -13.21 12.14
N VAL A 79 -9.86 -12.38 11.96
CA VAL A 79 -9.89 -11.32 10.95
C VAL A 79 -9.89 -9.95 11.61
N GLU A 80 -8.92 -9.11 11.25
CA GLU A 80 -8.86 -7.71 11.68
C GLU A 80 -9.06 -6.78 10.49
N TRP A 81 -10.01 -5.87 10.64
CA TRP A 81 -10.27 -4.77 9.73
C TRP A 81 -9.59 -3.53 10.30
N LYS A 82 -8.73 -2.89 9.52
CA LYS A 82 -7.97 -1.73 9.98
C LYS A 82 -8.12 -0.57 9.02
N LEU A 83 -8.08 0.62 9.60
CA LEU A 83 -7.93 1.86 8.87
C LEU A 83 -6.52 2.39 9.11
N ARG A 84 -5.75 2.61 8.05
CA ARG A 84 -4.43 3.24 8.11
C ARG A 84 -4.53 4.72 7.79
N PHE A 85 -3.82 5.51 8.57
CA PHE A 85 -3.63 6.94 8.38
C PHE A 85 -2.26 7.16 7.72
N ASP A 86 -2.24 7.51 6.45
CA ASP A 86 -1.00 7.64 5.67
C ASP A 86 -0.09 8.77 6.16
N GLY A 87 -0.67 9.84 6.75
CA GLY A 87 0.08 10.96 7.31
C GLY A 87 0.99 10.56 8.47
N CYS A 88 0.63 9.53 9.25
CA CYS A 88 1.41 9.12 10.43
C CYS A 88 1.67 7.61 10.54
N GLY A 89 1.19 6.81 9.59
CA GLY A 89 1.33 5.35 9.57
C GLY A 89 0.54 4.59 10.64
N HIS A 90 -0.21 5.27 11.50
CA HIS A 90 -0.98 4.62 12.56
C HIS A 90 -2.22 3.89 12.02
N TYR A 91 -2.65 2.88 12.79
CA TYR A 91 -3.83 2.09 12.50
C TYR A 91 -4.86 2.23 13.61
N ILE A 92 -6.13 2.20 13.25
CA ILE A 92 -7.22 1.87 14.17
C ILE A 92 -7.92 0.60 13.71
N THR A 93 -8.40 -0.20 14.67
CA THR A 93 -9.22 -1.37 14.37
C THR A 93 -10.66 -0.95 14.16
N LEU A 94 -11.21 -1.33 13.02
CA LEU A 94 -12.60 -1.12 12.66
C LEU A 94 -13.46 -2.29 13.16
N LYS A 95 -14.77 -2.05 13.25
CA LYS A 95 -15.74 -3.15 13.35
C LYS A 95 -15.63 -4.05 12.12
N SER A 96 -16.08 -5.30 12.26
CA SER A 96 -16.10 -6.21 11.13
C SER A 96 -16.93 -5.61 9.98
N GLN A 97 -16.37 -5.65 8.77
CA GLN A 97 -17.04 -5.15 7.55
C GLN A 97 -17.75 -6.28 6.79
N GLY A 98 -17.56 -7.53 7.21
CA GLY A 98 -18.18 -8.69 6.62
C GLY A 98 -17.44 -9.97 6.96
N ASP A 99 -17.86 -11.06 6.33
CA ASP A 99 -17.24 -12.38 6.46
C ASP A 99 -16.35 -12.67 5.24
N ILE A 100 -15.27 -13.40 5.49
CA ILE A 100 -14.31 -13.86 4.47
C ILE A 100 -14.06 -15.37 4.56
N GLU A 101 -14.79 -16.10 5.41
CA GLU A 101 -14.67 -17.56 5.51
C GLU A 101 -14.78 -18.22 4.12
N GLY A 102 -13.85 -19.12 3.83
CA GLY A 102 -13.74 -19.82 2.55
C GLY A 102 -13.00 -19.05 1.46
N MET A 103 -12.81 -17.73 1.60
CA MET A 103 -12.12 -16.92 0.60
C MET A 103 -10.60 -17.10 0.67
N ASN A 104 -9.93 -17.10 -0.48
CA ASN A 104 -8.49 -16.85 -0.57
C ASN A 104 -8.17 -15.34 -0.62
N LYS A 105 -6.87 -15.01 -0.69
CA LYS A 105 -6.41 -13.61 -0.67
C LYS A 105 -6.97 -12.79 -1.84
N GLU A 106 -6.98 -13.36 -3.03
CA GLU A 106 -7.44 -12.69 -4.26
C GLU A 106 -8.95 -12.45 -4.23
N GLU A 107 -9.72 -13.44 -3.76
CA GLU A 107 -11.17 -13.33 -3.58
C GLU A 107 -11.54 -12.29 -2.51
N ALA A 108 -10.83 -12.28 -1.37
CA ALA A 108 -11.05 -11.28 -0.34
C ALA A 108 -10.75 -9.86 -0.84
N LYS A 109 -9.66 -9.68 -1.62
CA LYS A 109 -9.36 -8.39 -2.26
C LYS A 109 -10.39 -7.99 -3.31
N ALA A 110 -10.97 -8.95 -4.03
CA ALA A 110 -12.01 -8.68 -5.00
C ALA A 110 -13.35 -8.30 -4.33
N ALA A 111 -13.70 -8.98 -3.23
CA ALA A 111 -14.93 -8.71 -2.47
C ALA A 111 -14.86 -7.38 -1.70
N TYR A 112 -13.67 -7.00 -1.22
CA TYR A 112 -13.43 -5.78 -0.46
C TYR A 112 -12.34 -4.95 -1.14
N SER A 113 -12.66 -4.38 -2.31
CA SER A 113 -11.69 -3.70 -3.19
C SER A 113 -11.00 -2.49 -2.57
N ASP A 114 -11.63 -1.84 -1.60
CA ASP A 114 -11.05 -0.72 -0.85
C ASP A 114 -10.00 -1.16 0.17
N TYR A 115 -9.87 -2.48 0.40
CA TYR A 115 -8.95 -3.06 1.37
C TYR A 115 -7.81 -3.79 0.67
N SER A 116 -6.61 -3.58 1.18
CA SER A 116 -5.47 -4.43 0.93
C SER A 116 -5.42 -5.58 1.94
N ALA A 117 -4.96 -6.75 1.50
CA ALA A 117 -4.67 -7.88 2.39
C ALA A 117 -3.17 -7.91 2.70
N GLU A 118 -2.78 -7.18 3.75
CA GLU A 118 -1.37 -7.04 4.18
C GLU A 118 -0.82 -8.35 4.74
N LEU A 119 -1.65 -9.10 5.47
CA LEU A 119 -1.33 -10.44 5.95
C LEU A 119 -2.51 -11.35 5.67
N PHE A 120 -2.24 -12.52 5.09
CA PHE A 120 -3.26 -13.50 4.78
C PHE A 120 -2.74 -14.91 5.06
N THR A 121 -3.21 -15.51 6.15
CA THR A 121 -2.87 -16.88 6.58
C THR A 121 -4.13 -17.59 7.05
N SER A 122 -4.08 -18.91 7.18
CA SER A 122 -5.22 -19.68 7.73
C SER A 122 -5.54 -19.37 9.19
N ALA A 123 -4.61 -18.78 9.95
CA ALA A 123 -4.82 -18.41 11.35
C ALA A 123 -5.24 -16.95 11.52
N TYR A 124 -4.75 -16.06 10.65
CA TYR A 124 -4.95 -14.63 10.79
C TYR A 124 -4.95 -13.91 9.43
N VAL A 125 -5.87 -12.96 9.31
CA VAL A 125 -5.99 -12.05 8.16
C VAL A 125 -6.07 -10.60 8.66
N SER A 126 -5.27 -9.71 8.03
CA SER A 126 -5.31 -8.26 8.24
C SER A 126 -5.72 -7.57 6.95
N LEU A 127 -6.92 -6.99 6.95
CA LEU A 127 -7.45 -6.20 5.86
C LEU A 127 -7.33 -4.72 6.21
N VAL A 128 -6.65 -3.95 5.37
CA VAL A 128 -6.31 -2.54 5.63
C VAL A 128 -6.86 -1.64 4.54
N LYS A 129 -7.65 -0.65 4.93
CA LYS A 129 -8.09 0.48 4.10
C LYS A 129 -7.31 1.73 4.48
N ASP A 130 -6.91 2.52 3.48
CA ASP A 130 -6.27 3.82 3.69
C ASP A 130 -7.30 4.95 3.82
N SER A 131 -7.09 5.89 4.75
CA SER A 131 -8.03 6.99 5.06
C SER A 131 -7.57 8.38 4.66
N GLY A 132 -6.29 8.57 4.30
CA GLY A 132 -5.70 9.89 4.16
C GLY A 132 -5.51 10.63 5.51
N GLY A 133 -4.53 11.53 5.57
CA GLY A 133 -4.25 12.38 6.73
C GLY A 133 -3.76 11.63 7.97
N CYS A 134 -3.75 12.32 9.12
CA CYS A 134 -3.25 11.77 10.39
C CYS A 134 -4.35 11.09 11.22
N CYS A 135 -3.95 10.27 12.19
CA CYS A 135 -4.88 9.70 13.15
C CYS A 135 -5.39 10.74 14.18
N PRO A 136 -6.48 10.44 14.92
CA PRO A 136 -7.05 11.32 15.95
C PRO A 136 -6.12 11.72 17.11
N GLU A 137 -4.97 11.08 17.26
CA GLU A 137 -4.00 11.41 18.31
C GLU A 137 -3.20 12.67 17.97
N HIS A 138 -3.03 12.99 16.68
CA HIS A 138 -2.21 14.11 16.22
C HIS A 138 -3.04 15.34 15.89
N TYR A 139 -2.43 16.50 16.15
CA TYR A 139 -2.81 17.76 15.54
C TYR A 139 -2.09 17.92 14.21
N VAL A 140 -2.75 18.58 13.26
CA VAL A 140 -2.17 18.96 11.98
C VAL A 140 -2.20 20.47 11.88
N MET A 141 -1.04 21.09 11.65
CA MET A 141 -0.95 22.51 11.34
C MET A 141 -0.74 22.69 9.83
N LEU A 142 -1.57 23.51 9.21
CA LEU A 142 -1.62 23.77 7.77
C LEU A 142 -1.53 25.27 7.50
N SER A 143 -1.17 25.65 6.28
CA SER A 143 -1.43 27.01 5.78
C SER A 143 -2.94 27.24 5.65
N GLY A 144 -3.42 28.38 6.14
CA GLY A 144 -4.78 28.86 5.90
C GLY A 144 -5.03 29.18 4.43
N GLU A 145 -6.30 29.14 4.01
CA GLU A 145 -6.67 29.45 2.62
C GLU A 145 -6.40 30.92 2.24
N ASP A 146 -6.31 31.81 3.23
CA ASP A 146 -5.93 33.22 3.03
C ASP A 146 -4.44 33.40 2.73
N GLY A 147 -3.60 32.42 3.04
CA GLY A 147 -2.14 32.48 2.88
C GLY A 147 -1.43 33.30 3.95
N ASP A 148 -2.15 33.88 4.91
CA ASP A 148 -1.61 34.75 5.95
C ASP A 148 -1.75 34.15 7.35
N THR A 149 -2.48 33.05 7.49
CA THR A 149 -2.70 32.35 8.75
C THR A 149 -2.19 30.91 8.74
N LEU A 150 -1.96 30.37 9.94
CA LEU A 150 -1.81 28.94 10.19
C LEU A 150 -3.09 28.39 10.81
N GLU A 151 -3.50 27.21 10.37
CA GLU A 151 -4.73 26.55 10.78
C GLU A 151 -4.42 25.20 11.44
N VAL A 152 -4.94 24.99 12.64
CA VAL A 152 -4.74 23.75 13.41
C VAL A 152 -6.01 22.92 13.39
N TYR A 153 -5.87 21.66 12.99
CA TYR A 153 -6.95 20.68 12.96
C TYR A 153 -6.61 19.47 13.83
N LYS A 154 -7.66 18.78 14.27
CA LYS A 154 -7.55 17.45 14.87
C LYS A 154 -8.68 16.57 14.40
N ARG A 155 -8.39 15.30 14.15
CA ARG A 155 -9.42 14.36 13.72
C ARG A 155 -10.25 13.88 14.91
N ASN A 156 -11.57 13.91 14.76
CA ASN A 156 -12.51 13.41 15.76
C ASN A 156 -12.37 11.88 15.92
N THR A 157 -12.31 11.39 17.16
CA THR A 157 -12.10 9.97 17.47
C THR A 157 -13.29 9.08 17.11
N GLN A 158 -14.50 9.64 17.00
CA GLN A 158 -15.73 8.91 16.71
C GLN A 158 -16.13 9.00 15.24
N THR A 159 -16.12 10.20 14.67
CA THR A 159 -16.57 10.44 13.29
C THR A 159 -15.45 10.30 12.27
N LEU A 160 -14.19 10.40 12.70
CA LEU A 160 -12.99 10.44 11.86
C LEU A 160 -12.94 11.64 10.90
N GLU A 161 -13.81 12.64 11.10
CA GLU A 161 -13.77 13.91 10.38
C GLU A 161 -12.74 14.85 11.01
N ASN A 162 -12.15 15.74 10.22
CA ASN A 162 -11.24 16.75 10.73
C ASN A 162 -12.05 17.89 11.38
N GLU A 163 -11.71 18.22 12.63
CA GLU A 163 -12.25 19.35 13.37
C GLU A 163 -11.23 20.47 13.38
N HIS A 164 -11.70 21.69 13.12
CA HIS A 164 -10.91 22.91 13.28
C HIS A 164 -10.75 23.21 14.77
N ILE A 165 -9.51 23.46 15.19
CA ILE A 165 -9.16 23.72 16.59
C ILE A 165 -8.91 25.21 16.82
N THR A 166 -8.05 25.82 15.99
CA THR A 166 -7.75 27.25 16.07
C THR A 166 -7.08 27.76 14.80
N SER A 167 -7.22 29.05 14.56
CA SER A 167 -6.45 29.83 13.59
C SER A 167 -5.40 30.65 14.33
N ILE A 168 -4.22 30.84 13.74
CA ILE A 168 -3.10 31.60 14.30
C ILE A 168 -2.68 32.64 13.26
N ASP A 169 -2.68 33.92 13.66
CA ASP A 169 -2.39 35.07 12.80
C ASP A 169 -0.88 35.23 12.57
N ILE A 170 -0.30 34.25 11.88
CA ILE A 170 1.11 34.18 11.50
C ILE A 170 1.20 33.65 10.07
N SER A 171 1.88 34.41 9.22
CA SER A 171 2.11 34.00 7.84
C SER A 171 2.96 32.71 7.79
N PRO A 172 2.51 31.68 7.04
CA PRO A 172 3.28 30.45 6.80
C PRO A 172 4.68 30.71 6.21
N ASP A 173 4.89 31.83 5.50
CA ASP A 173 6.17 32.20 4.90
C ASP A 173 7.29 32.38 5.93
N ARG A 174 6.96 32.57 7.21
CA ARG A 174 7.96 32.57 8.31
C ARG A 174 8.63 31.21 8.49
N PHE A 175 7.99 30.13 8.02
CA PHE A 175 8.48 28.75 8.12
C PHE A 175 8.98 28.27 6.75
N ALA A 176 9.95 28.99 6.18
CA ALA A 176 10.41 28.76 4.80
C ALA A 176 10.88 27.32 4.53
N GLU A 177 11.43 26.64 5.54
CA GLU A 177 11.89 25.24 5.42
C GLU A 177 10.71 24.26 5.34
N ASP A 178 9.57 24.60 5.95
CA ASP A 178 8.41 23.73 6.09
C ASP A 178 7.21 24.16 5.24
N ILE A 179 7.31 25.26 4.48
CA ILE A 179 6.20 25.83 3.69
C ILE A 179 5.57 24.79 2.75
N ALA A 180 6.38 23.95 2.12
CA ALA A 180 5.89 22.89 1.24
C ALA A 180 5.07 21.85 2.00
N ALA A 181 5.47 21.50 3.23
CA ALA A 181 4.72 20.59 4.08
C ALA A 181 3.41 21.24 4.55
N LEU A 182 3.47 22.48 5.03
CA LEU A 182 2.32 23.27 5.49
C LEU A 182 1.23 23.42 4.41
N GLN A 183 1.61 23.50 3.13
CA GLN A 183 0.68 23.62 2.01
C GLN A 183 0.13 22.27 1.49
N ALA A 184 0.87 21.18 1.66
CA ALA A 184 0.51 19.88 1.07
C ALA A 184 -0.29 18.98 2.00
N GLY A 185 0.20 18.79 3.24
CA GLY A 185 -0.35 17.81 4.18
C GLY A 185 -0.24 18.22 5.65
N GLY A 186 0.43 19.33 5.91
CA GLY A 186 0.64 19.90 7.22
C GLY A 186 1.78 19.28 8.00
N LEU A 187 2.12 19.93 9.11
CA LEU A 187 3.03 19.44 10.11
C LEU A 187 2.25 18.74 11.22
N LEU A 188 2.79 17.62 11.72
CA LEU A 188 2.14 16.81 12.74
C LEU A 188 2.71 17.10 14.12
N PHE A 189 1.81 17.22 15.10
CA PHE A 189 2.16 17.47 16.49
C PHE A 189 1.34 16.58 17.43
N ASN A 190 1.90 16.21 18.57
CA ASN A 190 1.21 15.42 19.59
C ASN A 190 0.43 16.30 20.57
N SER A 191 0.75 17.59 20.63
CA SER A 191 0.11 18.54 21.53
C SER A 191 0.09 19.96 20.97
N LEU A 192 -0.83 20.79 21.48
CA LEU A 192 -0.84 22.23 21.19
C LEU A 192 0.40 22.93 21.78
N GLN A 193 1.02 22.38 22.82
CA GLN A 193 2.26 22.92 23.38
C GLN A 193 3.41 22.78 22.37
N GLU A 194 3.55 21.63 21.71
CA GLU A 194 4.58 21.44 20.68
C GLU A 194 4.37 22.41 19.50
N ILE A 195 3.12 22.73 19.15
CA ILE A 195 2.81 23.75 18.14
C ILE A 195 3.30 25.13 18.60
N ASN A 196 3.03 25.52 19.84
CA ASN A 196 3.49 26.80 20.38
C ASN A 196 5.02 26.88 20.39
N GLU A 197 5.70 25.83 20.86
CA GLU A 197 7.17 25.77 20.89
C GLU A 197 7.76 25.88 19.47
N TYR A 198 7.14 25.24 18.48
CA TYR A 198 7.54 25.33 17.09
C TYR A 198 7.38 26.76 16.54
N ILE A 199 6.24 27.41 16.82
CA ILE A 199 5.99 28.78 16.39
C ILE A 199 6.98 29.77 17.03
N GLU A 200 7.20 29.66 18.35
CA GLU A 200 8.15 30.49 19.09
C GLU A 200 9.59 30.32 18.57
N SER A 201 9.95 29.14 18.06
CA SER A 201 11.28 28.91 17.49
C SER A 201 11.55 29.65 16.18
N ALA A 202 10.51 30.13 15.51
CA ALA A 202 10.57 30.87 14.25
C ALA A 202 10.44 32.40 14.43
N GLU A 203 10.33 32.89 15.67
CA GLU A 203 10.37 34.31 16.02
C GLU A 203 11.81 34.86 16.07
#